data_AF-A0A0S4JQQ0-F1
#
_entry.id   AF-A0A0S4JQQ0-F1
#
_cell.length_a   1.000
_cell.length_b   1.000
_cell.length_c   1.000
_cell.angle_alpha   90.00
_cell.angle_beta   90.00
_cell.angle_gamma   90.00
#
_symmetry.space_group_name_H-M   'P 1'
#
loop_
_entity.id
_entity.type
_entity.pdbx_description
1 polymer ?
#
loop_
_entity_poly.entity_id
_entity_poly.type
_entity_poly.pdbx_seq_one_letter_code
_entity_poly.pdbx_strand_id
1 'polypeptide(L)'
;MRAFAKWTQSAGLQMCIHRRFNSTKSGDTSVKDRFPPKALNHSDPKRKLALLVDAQKVDADVFCKTIEPATLEIGVPVLVRVFDYEISREWGNLIRQSNGDANNFLTRTANSPSVEWFRVERFIPIGMQMVADADHICDHRFFNRIEAVCFICTELDRAYFERMLERLKGRGFNQYILDELGLVVEDHCDGRSKDGSATV
;
A
#
# COMPACT_ATOMS: atom_id res chain seq x y z
N MET A 1 28.06 32.03 17.14
CA MET A 1 28.07 31.05 18.26
C MET A 1 26.61 30.73 18.57
N ARG A 2 26.10 29.56 18.15
CA ARG A 2 25.80 28.37 19.00
C ARG A 2 24.90 28.75 20.21
N ALA A 3 23.76 28.11 20.47
CA ALA A 3 23.53 26.68 20.36
C ALA A 3 22.07 26.27 20.06
N PHE A 4 22.00 25.18 19.31
CA PHE A 4 20.88 24.28 19.09
C PHE A 4 20.36 23.70 20.42
N ALA A 5 19.04 23.68 20.60
CA ALA A 5 18.40 22.81 21.58
C ALA A 5 18.17 21.42 20.94
N LYS A 6 18.86 20.42 21.50
CA LYS A 6 18.69 19.00 21.22
C LYS A 6 17.32 18.54 21.71
N TRP A 7 16.62 17.76 20.90
CA TRP A 7 15.56 16.88 21.38
C TRP A 7 15.93 15.45 20.98
N THR A 8 16.33 14.65 21.97
CA THR A 8 16.60 13.22 21.81
C THR A 8 15.81 12.43 22.85
N GLN A 9 14.92 11.59 22.31
CA GLN A 9 14.54 10.22 22.69
C GLN A 9 13.67 9.92 23.93
N SER A 10 12.62 9.13 23.60
CA SER A 10 12.08 7.96 24.30
C SER A 10 10.93 8.12 25.30
N ALA A 11 9.71 7.93 24.79
CA ALA A 11 8.65 7.04 25.31
C ALA A 11 7.48 7.15 24.29
N GLY A 12 7.05 6.12 23.57
CA GLY A 12 6.84 4.75 24.03
C GLY A 12 5.53 4.65 24.83
N LEU A 13 4.40 5.14 24.29
CA LEU A 13 3.06 4.87 24.80
C LEU A 13 2.11 4.49 23.66
N GLN A 14 2.33 3.25 23.23
CA GLN A 14 1.33 2.23 22.90
C GLN A 14 -0.13 2.64 23.21
N MET A 15 -0.88 2.97 22.16
CA MET A 15 -2.35 2.98 22.17
C MET A 15 -2.85 1.84 21.27
N CYS A 16 -2.55 0.61 21.66
CA CYS A 16 -3.33 -0.55 21.20
C CYS A 16 -4.56 -0.63 22.09
N ILE A 17 -5.73 -0.28 21.55
CA ILE A 17 -7.01 -0.51 22.20
C ILE A 17 -7.18 -2.04 22.33
N HIS A 18 -6.91 -2.55 23.53
CA HIS A 18 -7.15 -3.93 23.93
C HIS A 18 -8.66 -4.12 24.12
N ARG A 19 -9.36 -4.50 23.05
CA ARG A 19 -10.78 -4.90 23.14
C ARG A 19 -10.83 -6.41 23.35
N ARG A 20 -10.93 -6.84 24.62
CA ARG A 20 -11.38 -8.20 24.94
C ARG A 20 -12.81 -8.36 24.43
N PHE A 21 -13.01 -9.15 23.40
CA PHE A 21 -14.33 -9.61 22.99
C PHE A 21 -14.46 -11.11 23.28
N ASN A 22 -15.37 -11.42 24.20
CA ASN A 22 -15.96 -12.73 24.30
C ASN A 22 -16.72 -13.05 23.01
N SER A 23 -16.52 -14.27 22.54
CA SER A 23 -17.20 -14.91 21.42
C SER A 23 -18.73 -14.72 21.48
N THR A 24 -19.32 -14.23 20.38
CA THR A 24 -20.40 -14.89 19.62
C THR A 24 -20.88 -13.98 18.49
N LYS A 25 -21.13 -14.59 17.32
CA LYS A 25 -21.58 -14.03 16.02
C LYS A 25 -20.47 -13.65 15.04
N SER A 26 -20.27 -14.58 14.11
CA SER A 26 -19.67 -14.41 12.80
C SER A 26 -20.33 -13.25 12.03
N GLY A 27 -19.56 -12.20 11.76
CA GLY A 27 -20.01 -11.05 10.98
C GLY A 27 -18.88 -10.04 10.86
N ASP A 28 -18.16 -10.14 9.74
CA ASP A 28 -17.25 -9.14 9.16
C ASP A 28 -16.22 -8.49 10.10
N THR A 29 -15.07 -9.14 10.27
CA THR A 29 -13.89 -8.50 10.85
C THR A 29 -13.25 -7.57 9.83
N SER A 30 -12.88 -6.38 10.32
CA SER A 30 -12.09 -5.35 9.66
C SER A 30 -11.10 -5.93 8.65
N VAL A 31 -11.20 -5.46 7.39
CA VAL A 31 -10.34 -5.84 6.27
C VAL A 31 -8.85 -5.72 6.62
N LYS A 32 -8.49 -4.84 7.58
CA LYS A 32 -7.11 -4.67 8.09
C LYS A 32 -6.49 -5.93 8.70
N ASP A 33 -7.29 -6.87 9.19
CA ASP A 33 -6.81 -8.05 9.92
C ASP A 33 -6.64 -9.29 9.02
N ARG A 34 -6.91 -9.18 7.71
CA ARG A 34 -6.78 -10.28 6.73
C ARG A 34 -5.37 -10.30 6.14
N PHE A 35 -4.41 -10.79 6.92
CA PHE A 35 -3.07 -11.08 6.42
C PHE A 35 -2.76 -12.57 6.64
N PRO A 36 -2.28 -13.33 5.62
CA PRO A 36 -1.80 -12.94 4.28
C PRO A 36 -2.88 -12.96 3.17
N PRO A 37 -2.62 -12.33 2.00
CA PRO A 37 -3.46 -12.45 0.81
C PRO A 37 -3.66 -13.90 0.37
N LYS A 38 -4.85 -14.27 -0.09
CA LYS A 38 -5.28 -15.67 -0.30
C LYS A 38 -4.60 -16.46 -1.43
N ALA A 39 -3.61 -15.90 -2.14
CA ALA A 39 -3.02 -16.56 -3.31
C ALA A 39 -1.54 -16.19 -3.54
N LEU A 40 -0.78 -15.91 -2.48
CA LEU A 40 0.62 -15.52 -2.67
C LEU A 40 1.48 -16.72 -3.08
N ASN A 41 2.01 -16.72 -4.30
CA ASN A 41 3.05 -17.67 -4.69
C ASN A 41 4.37 -17.31 -4.00
N HIS A 42 4.69 -18.02 -2.92
CA HIS A 42 5.90 -17.78 -2.15
C HIS A 42 7.20 -18.13 -2.89
N SER A 43 7.11 -18.88 -3.99
CA SER A 43 8.27 -19.25 -4.81
C SER A 43 8.64 -18.18 -5.84
N ASP A 44 7.82 -17.15 -6.03
CA ASP A 44 8.14 -16.04 -6.92
C ASP A 44 9.30 -15.22 -6.32
N PRO A 45 10.45 -15.08 -7.02
CA PRO A 45 11.57 -14.28 -6.52
C PRO A 45 11.27 -12.78 -6.50
N LYS A 46 10.28 -12.31 -7.27
CA LYS A 46 9.93 -10.89 -7.37
C LYS A 46 9.46 -10.32 -6.04
N ARG A 47 9.67 -9.02 -5.87
CA ARG A 47 9.31 -8.29 -4.66
C ARG A 47 7.79 -8.20 -4.49
N LYS A 48 7.28 -8.45 -3.28
CA LYS A 48 5.83 -8.43 -2.99
C LYS A 48 5.42 -7.02 -2.60
N LEU A 49 4.55 -6.41 -3.39
CA LEU A 49 4.22 -4.99 -3.29
C LEU A 49 2.82 -4.77 -2.69
N ALA A 50 2.72 -3.79 -1.79
CA ALA A 50 1.45 -3.19 -1.41
C ALA A 50 1.28 -1.83 -2.11
N LEU A 51 0.26 -1.71 -2.95
CA LEU A 51 -0.09 -0.46 -3.63
C LEU A 51 -1.12 0.29 -2.78
N LEU A 52 -0.76 1.50 -2.34
CA LEU A 52 -1.63 2.40 -1.58
C LEU A 52 -2.00 3.57 -2.48
N VAL A 53 -3.28 3.68 -2.83
CA VAL A 53 -3.76 4.61 -3.87
C VAL A 53 -4.63 5.71 -3.27
N ASP A 54 -4.32 6.97 -3.58
CA ASP A 54 -5.23 8.10 -3.36
C ASP A 54 -6.29 8.13 -4.47
N ALA A 55 -7.39 7.41 -4.28
CA ALA A 55 -8.43 7.23 -5.30
C ALA A 55 -9.29 8.48 -5.53
N GLN A 56 -9.16 9.49 -4.66
CA GLN A 56 -9.79 10.79 -4.87
C GLN A 56 -9.13 11.56 -6.03
N LYS A 57 -7.85 11.29 -6.28
CA LYS A 57 -7.04 12.04 -7.26
C LYS A 57 -6.52 11.19 -8.41
N VAL A 58 -6.35 9.90 -8.19
CA VAL A 58 -5.90 8.96 -9.22
C VAL A 58 -7.11 8.24 -9.81
N ASP A 59 -7.31 8.43 -11.11
CA ASP A 59 -8.37 7.75 -11.84
C ASP A 59 -8.09 6.25 -11.98
N ALA A 60 -9.14 5.43 -11.89
CA ALA A 60 -9.03 3.98 -12.04
C ALA A 60 -8.47 3.56 -13.42
N ASP A 61 -8.74 4.35 -14.47
CA ASP A 61 -8.22 4.08 -15.82
C ASP A 61 -6.70 4.31 -15.90
N VAL A 62 -6.20 5.39 -15.28
CA VAL A 62 -4.77 5.67 -15.15
C VAL A 62 -4.09 4.58 -14.32
N PHE A 63 -4.76 4.13 -13.26
CA PHE A 63 -4.27 3.01 -12.45
C PHE A 63 -4.08 1.74 -13.32
N CYS A 64 -5.11 1.32 -14.05
CA CYS A 64 -5.05 0.09 -14.84
C CYS A 64 -4.12 0.17 -16.06
N LYS A 65 -4.04 1.33 -16.74
CA LYS A 65 -3.29 1.45 -18.00
C LYS A 65 -1.83 1.84 -17.81
N THR A 66 -1.51 2.53 -16.73
CA THR A 66 -0.16 3.09 -16.52
C THR A 66 0.49 2.52 -15.27
N ILE A 67 -0.17 2.67 -14.12
CA ILE A 67 0.44 2.35 -12.82
C ILE A 67 0.58 0.84 -12.62
N GLU A 68 -0.48 0.06 -12.85
CA GLU A 68 -0.46 -1.39 -12.66
C GLU A 68 0.64 -2.04 -13.52
N PRO A 69 0.75 -1.76 -14.85
CA PRO A 69 1.89 -2.21 -15.65
C PRO A 69 3.26 -1.79 -15.10
N ALA A 70 3.44 -0.53 -14.71
CA ALA A 70 4.71 -0.06 -14.15
C ALA A 70 5.08 -0.79 -12.85
N THR A 71 4.10 -1.13 -12.01
CA THR A 71 4.36 -1.88 -10.76
C THR A 71 4.77 -3.33 -11.02
N LEU A 72 4.36 -3.93 -12.13
CA LEU A 72 4.73 -5.31 -12.51
C LEU A 72 6.19 -5.44 -12.94
N GLU A 73 6.82 -4.34 -13.34
CA GLU A 73 8.27 -4.24 -13.59
C GLU A 73 9.08 -4.24 -12.29
N ILE A 74 8.51 -3.66 -11.22
CA ILE A 74 9.14 -3.57 -9.89
C ILE A 74 8.98 -4.88 -9.12
N GLY A 75 7.80 -5.51 -9.22
CA GLY A 75 7.47 -6.67 -8.41
C GLY A 75 6.07 -7.22 -8.69
N VAL A 76 5.54 -7.96 -7.73
CA VAL A 76 4.19 -8.53 -7.78
C VAL A 76 3.32 -7.78 -6.79
N PRO A 77 2.32 -7.01 -7.26
CA PRO A 77 1.28 -6.47 -6.39
C PRO A 77 0.53 -7.61 -5.69
N VAL A 78 0.52 -7.60 -4.36
CA VAL A 78 -0.19 -8.60 -3.54
C VAL A 78 -1.32 -7.98 -2.72
N LEU A 79 -1.31 -6.66 -2.61
CA LEU A 79 -2.34 -5.84 -1.98
C LEU A 79 -2.49 -4.57 -2.83
N VAL A 80 -3.72 -4.26 -3.24
CA VAL A 80 -4.07 -2.94 -3.78
C VAL A 80 -5.14 -2.36 -2.88
N ARG A 81 -4.81 -1.27 -2.19
CA ARG A 81 -5.71 -0.59 -1.28
C ARG A 81 -5.98 0.82 -1.77
N VAL A 82 -7.25 1.10 -2.04
CA VAL A 82 -7.70 2.38 -2.58
C VAL A 82 -8.35 3.18 -1.45
N PHE A 83 -7.85 4.38 -1.23
CA PHE A 83 -8.28 5.26 -0.15
C PHE A 83 -9.15 6.36 -0.72
N ASP A 84 -10.36 6.48 -0.18
CA ASP A 84 -11.31 7.53 -0.55
C ASP A 84 -12.27 7.79 0.61
N TYR A 85 -12.85 8.98 0.65
CA TYR A 85 -13.99 9.29 1.48
C TYR A 85 -15.27 8.61 0.96
N GLU A 86 -15.40 8.54 -0.37
CA GLU A 86 -16.56 8.01 -1.07
C GLU A 86 -16.13 7.46 -2.43
N ILE A 87 -16.29 6.15 -2.64
CA ILE A 87 -15.73 5.47 -3.81
C ILE A 87 -16.40 5.93 -5.11
N SER A 88 -15.60 6.27 -6.12
CA SER A 88 -16.10 6.56 -7.46
C SER A 88 -16.73 5.32 -8.11
N ARG A 89 -17.53 5.53 -9.17
CA ARG A 89 -18.16 4.43 -9.91
C ARG A 89 -17.12 3.53 -10.57
N GLU A 90 -16.08 4.13 -11.14
CA GLU A 90 -15.01 3.49 -11.87
C GLU A 90 -14.20 2.58 -10.93
N TRP A 91 -13.78 3.11 -9.79
CA TRP A 91 -13.12 2.32 -8.75
C TRP A 91 -14.05 1.25 -8.17
N GLY A 92 -15.33 1.57 -7.94
CA GLY A 92 -16.33 0.62 -7.48
C GLY A 92 -16.50 -0.57 -8.43
N ASN A 93 -16.48 -0.34 -9.74
CA ASN A 93 -16.49 -1.41 -10.75
C ASN A 93 -15.22 -2.26 -10.68
N LEU A 94 -14.05 -1.62 -10.56
CA LEU A 94 -12.77 -2.33 -10.48
C LEU A 94 -12.68 -3.25 -9.25
N ILE A 95 -13.19 -2.79 -8.11
CA ILE A 95 -13.25 -3.58 -6.86
C ILE A 95 -14.16 -4.80 -7.04
N ARG A 96 -15.36 -4.63 -7.61
CA ARG A 96 -16.32 -5.73 -7.88
C ARG A 96 -15.71 -6.77 -8.84
N GLN A 97 -15.10 -6.30 -9.92
CA GLN A 97 -14.40 -7.16 -10.87
C GLN A 97 -13.27 -7.95 -10.22
N SER A 98 -12.50 -7.32 -9.32
CA SER A 98 -11.40 -7.98 -8.59
C SER A 98 -11.89 -9.09 -7.66
N ASN A 99 -13.11 -9.00 -7.16
CA ASN A 99 -13.69 -9.93 -6.19
C ASN A 99 -14.52 -11.07 -6.84
N GLY A 100 -14.51 -11.18 -8.18
CA GLY A 100 -15.06 -12.34 -8.88
C GLY A 100 -16.45 -12.16 -9.50
N ASP A 101 -16.94 -10.94 -9.70
CA ASP A 101 -18.13 -10.70 -10.53
C ASP A 101 -17.76 -10.87 -12.02
N ALA A 102 -17.71 -12.13 -12.47
CA ALA A 102 -17.22 -12.59 -13.77
C ALA A 102 -18.11 -12.24 -14.99
N ASN A 103 -18.93 -11.20 -14.91
CA ASN A 103 -19.81 -10.78 -15.99
C ASN A 103 -19.43 -9.37 -16.50
N ASN A 104 -18.70 -9.34 -17.62
CA ASN A 104 -18.40 -8.23 -18.55
C ASN A 104 -17.07 -7.47 -18.51
N PHE A 105 -16.32 -7.73 -19.59
CA PHE A 105 -15.65 -6.81 -20.53
C PHE A 105 -14.67 -5.77 -19.98
N LEU A 106 -13.60 -6.26 -19.35
CA LEU A 106 -12.20 -5.97 -19.67
C LEU A 106 -11.44 -7.11 -18.97
N THR A 107 -10.73 -7.95 -19.72
CA THR A 107 -10.10 -9.16 -19.19
C THR A 107 -8.95 -8.81 -18.23
N ARG A 108 -9.29 -8.50 -16.97
CA ARG A 108 -8.31 -8.58 -15.89
C ARG A 108 -7.83 -10.02 -15.85
N THR A 109 -6.53 -10.21 -16.06
CA THR A 109 -5.94 -11.54 -16.08
C THR A 109 -6.18 -12.20 -14.73
N ALA A 110 -6.27 -13.54 -14.69
CA ALA A 110 -6.51 -14.32 -13.47
C ALA A 110 -5.48 -14.07 -12.34
N ASN A 111 -4.42 -13.31 -12.63
CA ASN A 111 -3.33 -12.95 -11.72
C ASN A 111 -3.39 -11.49 -11.23
N SER A 112 -4.46 -10.75 -11.53
CA SER A 112 -4.59 -9.36 -11.08
C SER A 112 -4.88 -9.34 -9.56
N PRO A 113 -4.23 -8.45 -8.79
CA PRO A 113 -4.39 -8.42 -7.34
C PRO A 113 -5.82 -8.01 -6.93
N SER A 114 -6.31 -8.54 -5.80
CA SER A 114 -7.56 -8.05 -5.21
C SER A 114 -7.44 -6.57 -4.86
N VAL A 115 -8.46 -5.79 -5.23
CA VAL A 115 -8.54 -4.35 -4.95
C VAL A 115 -9.50 -4.14 -3.78
N GLU A 116 -9.00 -3.54 -2.72
CA GLU A 116 -9.73 -3.29 -1.48
C GLU A 116 -10.00 -1.80 -1.32
N TRP A 117 -11.26 -1.43 -1.08
CA TRP A 117 -11.59 -0.07 -0.67
C TRP A 117 -11.36 0.12 0.81
N PHE A 118 -10.61 1.16 1.14
CA PHE A 118 -10.44 1.68 2.47
C PHE A 118 -11.18 3.02 2.60
N ARG A 119 -12.35 3.01 3.25
CA ARG A 119 -13.11 4.24 3.52
C ARG A 119 -12.38 5.08 4.57
N VAL A 120 -11.96 6.28 4.19
CA VAL A 120 -11.37 7.27 5.09
C VAL A 120 -12.48 8.15 5.65
N GLU A 121 -12.40 8.51 6.92
CA GLU A 121 -13.35 9.48 7.49
C GLU A 121 -13.00 10.90 7.02
N ARG A 122 -14.01 11.70 6.67
CA ARG A 122 -13.85 13.01 6.00
C ARG A 122 -12.97 14.03 6.73
N PHE A 123 -12.77 13.88 8.03
CA PHE A 123 -11.91 14.75 8.83
C PHE A 123 -10.44 14.32 8.85
N ILE A 124 -10.12 13.15 8.29
CA ILE A 124 -8.76 12.60 8.23
C ILE A 124 -8.20 12.84 6.81
N PRO A 125 -7.03 13.49 6.66
CA PRO A 125 -6.37 13.57 5.37
C PRO A 125 -6.03 12.16 4.84
N ILE A 126 -6.42 11.85 3.60
CA ILE A 126 -6.17 10.53 2.98
C ILE A 126 -4.68 10.15 3.04
N GLY A 127 -3.79 11.08 2.69
CA GLY A 127 -2.34 10.84 2.76
C GLY A 127 -1.83 10.46 4.15
N MET A 128 -2.45 10.94 5.23
CA MET A 128 -2.10 10.50 6.59
C MET A 128 -2.55 9.06 6.84
N GLN A 129 -3.73 8.69 6.36
CA GLN A 129 -4.27 7.34 6.52
C GLN A 129 -3.48 6.31 5.71
N MET A 130 -3.02 6.67 4.51
CA MET A 130 -2.12 5.86 3.69
C MET A 130 -0.78 5.62 4.40
N VAL A 131 -0.19 6.68 4.95
CA VAL A 131 1.09 6.58 5.70
C VAL A 131 0.97 5.71 6.94
N ALA A 132 -0.13 5.85 7.69
CA ALA A 132 -0.41 4.98 8.85
C ALA A 132 -0.58 3.51 8.44
N ASP A 133 -1.19 3.25 7.28
CA ASP A 133 -1.34 1.90 6.75
C ASP A 133 0.00 1.31 6.27
N ALA A 134 0.85 2.13 5.65
CA ALA A 134 2.21 1.74 5.28
C ALA A 134 3.06 1.36 6.50
N ASP A 135 3.01 2.14 7.59
CA ASP A 135 3.66 1.77 8.86
C ASP A 135 3.17 0.41 9.35
N HIS A 136 1.85 0.21 9.35
CA HIS A 136 1.24 -1.03 9.82
C HIS A 136 1.67 -2.24 8.99
N ILE A 137 1.73 -2.09 7.66
CA ILE A 137 2.23 -3.11 6.73
C ILE A 137 3.69 -3.42 7.03
N CYS A 138 4.53 -2.39 7.19
CA CYS A 138 5.95 -2.54 7.50
C CYS A 138 6.17 -3.27 8.83
N ASP A 139 5.42 -2.91 9.87
CA ASP A 139 5.55 -3.51 11.22
C ASP A 139 5.16 -4.98 11.23
N HIS A 140 4.25 -5.40 10.34
CA HIS A 140 3.79 -6.78 10.22
C HIS A 140 4.43 -7.56 9.06
N ARG A 141 5.52 -7.04 8.45
CA ARG A 141 6.16 -7.62 7.26
C ARG A 141 6.53 -9.10 7.38
N PHE A 142 6.88 -9.55 8.57
CA PHE A 142 7.20 -10.96 8.83
C PHE A 142 5.98 -11.89 8.73
N PHE A 143 4.78 -11.36 8.97
CA PHE A 143 3.51 -12.10 8.89
C PHE A 143 2.86 -11.94 7.51
N ASN A 144 2.80 -10.71 7.00
CA ASN A 144 2.13 -10.43 5.73
C ASN A 144 2.98 -10.75 4.48
N ARG A 145 4.31 -10.93 4.65
CA ARG A 145 5.28 -11.22 3.58
C ARG A 145 5.33 -10.15 2.48
N ILE A 146 4.84 -8.95 2.75
CA ILE A 146 4.99 -7.77 1.89
C ILE A 146 6.41 -7.24 2.10
N GLU A 147 7.08 -6.94 1.00
CA GLU A 147 8.48 -6.53 0.97
C GLU A 147 8.66 -5.05 0.61
N ALA A 148 7.60 -4.43 0.09
CA ALA A 148 7.57 -3.00 -0.19
C ALA A 148 6.18 -2.38 -0.16
N VAL A 149 6.15 -1.07 0.04
CA VAL A 149 4.97 -0.22 -0.20
C VAL A 149 5.20 0.71 -1.39
N CYS A 150 4.16 0.91 -2.18
CA CYS A 150 4.13 1.88 -3.26
C CYS A 150 3.04 2.91 -2.96
N PHE A 151 3.41 4.17 -2.81
CA PHE A 151 2.46 5.28 -2.75
C PHE A 151 2.10 5.68 -4.18
N ILE A 152 0.82 5.63 -4.50
CA ILE A 152 0.28 6.01 -5.81
C ILE A 152 -0.49 7.32 -5.62
N CYS A 153 0.05 8.41 -6.16
CA CYS A 153 -0.47 9.76 -5.95
C CYS A 153 -0.28 10.61 -7.21
N THR A 154 -0.73 11.87 -7.18
CA THR A 154 -0.44 12.82 -8.27
C THR A 154 0.95 13.44 -8.10
N GLU A 155 1.45 14.09 -9.16
CA GLU A 155 2.72 14.85 -9.10
C GLU A 155 2.71 15.88 -7.97
N LEU A 156 1.57 16.53 -7.71
CA LEU A 156 1.42 17.56 -6.68
C LEU A 156 1.62 17.02 -5.26
N ASP A 157 1.31 15.74 -5.03
CA ASP A 157 1.43 15.09 -3.72
C ASP A 157 2.79 14.42 -3.50
N ARG A 158 3.61 14.32 -4.54
CA ARG A 158 4.92 13.65 -4.49
C ARG A 158 5.78 14.15 -3.34
N ALA A 159 5.92 15.46 -3.19
CA ALA A 159 6.75 16.07 -2.15
C ALA A 159 6.27 15.74 -0.73
N TYR A 160 4.97 15.49 -0.55
CA TYR A 160 4.41 15.02 0.72
C TYR A 160 4.88 13.58 1.01
N PHE A 161 4.74 12.67 0.05
CA PHE A 161 5.13 11.27 0.23
C PHE A 161 6.64 11.08 0.31
N GLU A 162 7.45 11.86 -0.41
CA GLU A 162 8.92 11.83 -0.30
C GLU A 162 9.40 12.10 1.13
N ARG A 163 8.83 13.10 1.80
CA ARG A 163 9.13 13.39 3.22
C ARG A 163 8.73 12.24 4.13
N MET A 164 7.70 11.47 3.76
CA MET A 164 7.27 10.31 4.52
C MET A 164 8.19 9.11 4.31
N LEU A 165 8.78 8.95 3.11
CA LEU A 165 9.76 7.91 2.82
C LEU A 165 10.96 7.99 3.79
N GLU A 166 11.42 9.20 4.10
CA GLU A 166 12.53 9.44 5.04
C GLU A 166 12.27 8.82 6.42
N ARG A 167 11.00 8.76 6.85
CA ARG A 167 10.62 8.19 8.15
C ARG A 167 10.74 6.66 8.16
N LEU A 168 10.50 6.01 7.03
CA LEU A 168 10.50 4.56 6.88
C LEU A 168 11.88 4.00 6.46
N LYS A 169 12.77 4.82 5.88
CA LYS A 169 14.15 4.46 5.51
C LYS A 169 14.92 3.73 6.61
N GLY A 170 14.77 4.17 7.86
CA GLY A 170 15.45 3.56 9.01
C GLY A 170 14.98 2.14 9.36
N ARG A 171 13.93 1.62 8.71
CA ARG A 171 13.31 0.32 9.05
C ARG A 171 13.71 -0.82 8.10
N GLY A 172 14.51 -0.55 7.08
CA GLY A 172 14.94 -1.55 6.10
C GLY A 172 13.78 -2.09 5.25
N PHE A 173 12.82 -1.23 4.92
CA PHE A 173 11.62 -1.58 4.16
C PHE A 173 11.63 -0.84 2.84
N ASN A 174 11.41 -1.53 1.71
CA ASN A 174 11.51 -0.91 0.39
C ASN A 174 10.30 -0.03 0.12
N GLN A 175 10.53 1.07 -0.60
CA GLN A 175 9.49 2.06 -0.82
C GLN A 175 9.57 2.66 -2.22
N TYR A 176 8.40 2.92 -2.80
CA TYR A 176 8.27 3.51 -4.12
C TYR A 176 7.20 4.59 -4.12
N ILE A 177 7.38 5.61 -4.96
CA ILE A 177 6.33 6.57 -5.30
C ILE A 177 6.11 6.46 -6.81
N LEU A 178 4.85 6.26 -7.19
CA LEU A 178 4.42 6.32 -8.57
C LEU A 178 3.41 7.45 -8.73
N ASP A 179 3.52 8.18 -9.84
CA ASP A 179 2.51 9.13 -10.28
C ASP A 179 1.79 8.65 -11.55
N GLU A 180 0.96 9.51 -12.12
CA GLU A 180 0.22 9.26 -13.36
C GLU A 180 1.10 8.97 -14.59
N LEU A 181 2.40 9.27 -14.53
CA LEU A 181 3.38 8.98 -15.58
C LEU A 181 4.19 7.71 -15.33
N GLY A 182 4.18 7.18 -14.10
CA GLY A 182 4.85 5.92 -13.75
C GLY A 182 5.71 6.02 -12.49
N LEU A 183 6.84 5.28 -12.46
CA LEU A 183 7.73 5.26 -11.29
C LEU A 183 8.58 6.53 -11.20
N VAL A 184 8.56 7.15 -10.03
CA VAL A 184 9.16 8.47 -9.79
C VAL A 184 10.27 8.43 -8.74
N VAL A 185 10.02 7.73 -7.64
CA VAL A 185 10.97 7.61 -6.52
C VAL A 185 11.12 6.15 -6.17
N GLU A 186 12.36 5.76 -5.94
CA GLU A 186 12.77 4.39 -5.67
C GLU A 186 13.77 4.38 -4.50
N ASP A 187 13.43 3.64 -3.45
CA ASP A 187 14.23 3.52 -2.23
C ASP A 187 14.38 2.04 -1.83
N HIS A 188 15.51 1.45 -2.24
CA HIS A 188 15.86 0.05 -1.99
C HIS A 188 16.72 -0.07 -0.75
N CYS A 189 16.24 -0.85 0.22
CA CYS A 189 16.95 -1.06 1.48
C CYS A 189 17.43 -2.50 1.68
N ASP A 190 17.07 -3.43 0.78
CA ASP A 190 17.30 -4.87 0.95
C ASP A 190 18.53 -5.42 0.21
N GLY A 191 19.27 -4.56 -0.50
CA GLY A 191 20.49 -4.93 -1.22
C GLY A 191 20.29 -5.82 -2.45
N ARG A 192 19.03 -6.13 -2.81
CA ARG A 192 18.67 -6.87 -4.03
C ARG A 192 18.61 -5.93 -5.23
N SER A 193 18.55 -6.51 -6.42
CA SER A 193 18.33 -5.75 -7.66
C SER A 193 16.93 -5.09 -7.67
N LYS A 194 16.70 -4.24 -8.67
CA LYS A 194 15.47 -3.44 -8.77
C LYS A 194 14.20 -4.29 -8.83
N ASP A 195 14.22 -5.42 -9.52
CA ASP A 195 13.09 -6.36 -9.64
C ASP A 195 12.97 -7.34 -8.46
N GLY A 196 13.88 -7.26 -7.48
CA GLY A 196 13.93 -8.13 -6.32
C GLY A 196 14.72 -9.43 -6.53
N SER A 197 15.38 -9.60 -7.68
CA SER A 197 16.31 -10.71 -7.89
C SER A 197 17.62 -10.54 -7.09
N ALA A 198 18.35 -11.64 -6.88
CA ALA A 198 19.64 -11.59 -6.21
C ALA A 198 20.66 -10.84 -7.08
N THR A 199 21.37 -9.89 -6.48
CA THR A 199 22.52 -9.22 -7.06
C THR A 199 23.66 -10.24 -7.18
N VAL A 200 24.10 -10.52 -8.41
CA VAL A 200 25.24 -11.41 -8.72
C VAL A 200 26.54 -10.81 -8.21
#